data_AF-A0A1V5FZU1-F1
#
_entry.id   AF-A0A1V5FZU1-F1
#
_cell.length_a   1.000
_cell.length_b   1.000
_cell.length_c   1.000
_cell.angle_alpha   90.00
_cell.angle_beta   90.00
_cell.angle_gamma   90.00
#
_symmetry.space_group_name_H-M   'P 1'
#
loop_
_entity.id
_entity.type
_entity.pdbx_description
1 polymer ?
#
loop_
_entity_poly.entity_id
_entity_poly.type
_entity_poly.pdbx_seq_one_letter_code
_entity_poly.pdbx_strand_id
1 'polypeptide(L)'
;MFSRISNLIRGFFSLFITGLEKQNPEALLELEQENLRKQIASYNQGLAAHAGLAERLIGQVRKLETEEKELRARTAAHLRAGNKDAAAQHALRLQTVTRELAENRAQMDQAETTYSDLIRARDVAVNAARAKIESLKGAINDMRMKTAMAEMNEMASGMIGQIGGSGDTLNRLHEMVEEERNKAAGRARVARDSLDMSDVNVKEAEMKALADQALADFAAAEGISLGDSEAAPAATSRSMGTKPASEGESA
;
A
#
# COMPACT_ATOMS: atom_id res chain seq x y z
N MET A 1 15.39 -7.11 35.13
CA MET A 1 14.09 -7.81 35.31
C MET A 1 12.90 -7.07 34.67
N PHE A 2 12.85 -5.74 34.70
CA PHE A 2 11.80 -4.93 34.06
C PHE A 2 11.64 -5.13 32.54
N SER A 3 12.73 -5.38 31.80
CA SER A 3 12.67 -5.65 30.35
C SER A 3 11.97 -6.97 30.01
N ARG A 4 11.95 -7.94 30.94
CA ARG A 4 11.26 -9.22 30.74
C ARG A 4 9.75 -9.08 30.97
N ILE A 5 9.34 -8.25 31.93
CA ILE A 5 7.92 -7.92 32.18
C ILE A 5 7.36 -7.08 31.02
N SER A 6 8.13 -6.13 30.47
CA SER A 6 7.74 -5.34 29.29
C SER A 6 7.53 -6.22 28.04
N ASN A 7 8.38 -7.22 27.83
CA ASN A 7 8.23 -8.18 26.72
C ASN A 7 7.04 -9.14 26.95
N LEU A 8 6.73 -9.49 28.19
CA LEU A 8 5.56 -10.31 28.53
C LEU A 8 4.25 -9.53 28.31
N ILE A 9 4.21 -8.25 28.67
CA ILE A 9 3.07 -7.35 28.44
C ILE A 9 2.88 -7.09 26.93
N ARG A 10 3.96 -6.84 26.18
CA ARG A 10 3.90 -6.75 24.70
C ARG A 10 3.45 -8.07 24.05
N GLY A 11 3.92 -9.21 24.55
CA GLY A 11 3.47 -10.53 24.11
C GLY A 11 1.97 -10.73 24.33
N PHE A 12 1.48 -10.38 25.53
CA PHE A 12 0.06 -10.46 25.88
C PHE A 12 -0.81 -9.55 24.99
N PHE A 13 -0.41 -8.30 24.76
CA PHE A 13 -1.15 -7.40 23.86
C PHE A 13 -1.05 -7.82 22.37
N SER A 14 0.05 -8.44 21.93
CA SER A 14 0.18 -8.93 20.53
C SER A 14 -0.74 -10.11 20.22
N LEU A 15 -1.05 -10.96 21.23
CA LEU A 15 -2.01 -12.05 21.11
C LEU A 15 -3.46 -11.56 21.05
N PHE A 16 -3.78 -10.44 21.70
CA PHE A 16 -5.13 -9.83 21.63
C PHE A 16 -5.36 -9.03 20.34
N ILE A 17 -4.34 -8.35 19.80
CA ILE A 17 -4.48 -7.58 18.56
C ILE A 17 -4.68 -8.53 17.35
N THR A 18 -3.99 -9.67 17.33
CA THR A 18 -4.06 -10.60 16.19
C THR A 18 -5.29 -11.53 16.19
N GLY A 19 -5.89 -11.77 17.37
CA GLY A 19 -7.04 -12.67 17.53
C GLY A 19 -8.41 -11.99 17.36
N LEU A 20 -8.56 -10.74 17.81
CA LEU A 20 -9.82 -9.98 17.70
C LEU A 20 -10.06 -9.44 16.29
N GLU A 21 -9.01 -9.05 15.54
CA GLU A 21 -9.14 -8.55 14.17
C GLU A 21 -9.57 -9.62 13.16
N LYS A 22 -9.27 -10.91 13.40
CA LYS A 22 -9.68 -12.00 12.51
C LYS A 22 -11.08 -12.55 12.77
N GLN A 23 -11.65 -12.33 13.96
CA GLN A 23 -12.91 -12.96 14.36
C GLN A 23 -14.16 -12.23 13.87
N ASN A 24 -14.07 -10.94 13.55
CA ASN A 24 -15.24 -10.20 13.09
C ASN A 24 -14.88 -9.11 12.05
N PRO A 25 -14.71 -9.47 10.77
CA PRO A 25 -14.36 -8.51 9.73
C PRO A 25 -15.47 -7.46 9.49
N GLU A 26 -16.72 -7.76 9.85
CA GLU A 26 -17.82 -6.79 9.86
C GLU A 26 -17.54 -5.65 10.85
N ALA A 27 -17.09 -5.97 12.07
CA ALA A 27 -16.76 -4.97 13.09
C ALA A 27 -15.57 -4.08 12.71
N LEU A 28 -14.56 -4.64 12.02
CA LEU A 28 -13.45 -3.83 11.48
C LEU A 28 -13.91 -2.89 10.37
N LEU A 29 -14.80 -3.35 9.49
CA LEU A 29 -15.34 -2.51 8.44
C LEU A 29 -16.16 -1.34 9.02
N GLU A 30 -16.96 -1.59 10.07
CA GLU A 30 -17.70 -0.54 10.78
C GLU A 30 -16.76 0.48 11.44
N LEU A 31 -15.69 0.02 12.10
CA LEU A 31 -14.67 0.88 12.68
C LEU A 31 -14.01 1.77 11.61
N GLU A 32 -13.64 1.21 10.46
CA GLU A 32 -13.05 1.96 9.36
C GLU A 32 -14.02 2.98 8.76
N GLN A 33 -15.31 2.66 8.66
CA GLN A 33 -16.33 3.61 8.25
C GLN A 33 -16.46 4.78 9.24
N GLU A 34 -16.42 4.49 10.54
CA GLU A 34 -16.44 5.53 11.58
C GLU A 34 -15.18 6.40 11.53
N ASN A 35 -14.01 5.79 11.36
CA ASN A 35 -12.74 6.48 11.20
C ASN A 35 -12.75 7.39 9.96
N LEU A 36 -13.22 6.90 8.82
CA LEU A 36 -13.37 7.69 7.61
C LEU A 36 -14.31 8.88 7.85
N ARG A 37 -15.44 8.68 8.53
CA ARG A 37 -16.37 9.75 8.88
C ARG A 37 -15.70 10.83 9.75
N LYS A 38 -14.93 10.43 10.76
CA LYS A 38 -14.16 11.36 11.62
C LYS A 38 -13.10 12.12 10.83
N GLN A 39 -12.36 11.44 9.95
CA GLN A 39 -11.36 12.05 9.09
C GLN A 39 -11.97 13.08 8.13
N ILE A 40 -13.10 12.76 7.50
CA ILE A 40 -13.85 13.71 6.65
C ILE A 40 -14.29 14.94 7.44
N ALA A 41 -14.80 14.75 8.66
CA ALA A 41 -15.20 15.86 9.52
C ALA A 41 -14.01 16.77 9.87
N SER A 42 -12.87 16.19 10.26
CA SER A 42 -11.64 16.93 10.56
C SER A 42 -11.11 17.66 9.32
N TYR A 43 -11.12 17.02 8.16
CA TYR A 43 -10.72 17.63 6.89
C TYR A 43 -11.62 18.82 6.52
N ASN A 44 -12.94 18.66 6.66
CA ASN A 44 -13.90 19.72 6.40
C ASN A 44 -13.72 20.92 7.34
N GLN A 45 -13.31 20.69 8.59
CA GLN A 45 -12.95 21.77 9.51
C GLN A 45 -11.72 22.54 9.02
N GLY A 46 -10.71 21.84 8.50
CA GLY A 46 -9.56 22.46 7.83
C GLY A 46 -9.93 23.26 6.59
N LEU A 47 -10.79 22.70 5.72
CA LEU A 47 -11.33 23.40 4.55
C LEU A 47 -12.09 24.68 4.94
N ALA A 48 -12.88 24.64 6.01
CA ALA A 48 -13.60 25.82 6.49
C ALA A 48 -12.64 26.92 6.97
N ALA A 49 -11.51 26.56 7.61
CA ALA A 49 -10.49 27.52 7.98
C ALA A 49 -9.84 28.18 6.75
N HIS A 50 -9.54 27.40 5.70
CA HIS A 50 -9.02 27.93 4.44
C HIS A 50 -10.03 28.81 3.70
N ALA A 51 -11.30 28.42 3.65
CA ALA A 51 -12.37 29.25 3.10
C ALA A 51 -12.48 30.59 3.85
N GLY A 52 -12.40 30.56 5.18
CA GLY A 52 -12.42 31.77 6.00
C GLY A 52 -11.22 32.70 5.77
N LEU A 53 -10.06 32.16 5.41
CA LEU A 53 -8.91 32.97 4.98
C LEU A 53 -9.18 33.65 3.63
N ALA A 54 -9.68 32.90 2.64
CA ALA A 54 -10.01 33.44 1.32
C ALA A 54 -11.07 34.55 1.43
N GLU A 55 -12.16 34.34 2.17
CA GLU A 55 -13.20 35.35 2.39
C GLU A 55 -12.67 36.62 3.06
N ARG A 56 -11.73 36.47 4.02
CA ARG A 56 -11.08 37.62 4.67
C ARG A 56 -10.24 38.41 3.67
N LEU A 57 -9.46 37.74 2.83
CA LEU A 57 -8.64 38.37 1.80
C LEU A 57 -9.53 39.09 0.77
N ILE A 58 -10.63 38.47 0.34
CA ILE A 58 -11.63 39.11 -0.53
C ILE A 58 -12.15 40.41 0.10
N GLY A 59 -12.50 40.37 1.39
CA GLY A 59 -12.92 41.55 2.13
C GLY A 59 -11.86 42.66 2.18
N GLN A 60 -10.59 42.29 2.40
CA GLN A 60 -9.47 43.23 2.41
C GLN A 60 -9.22 43.86 1.03
N VAL A 61 -9.24 43.05 -0.04
CA VAL A 61 -9.12 43.51 -1.42
C VAL A 61 -10.22 44.52 -1.74
N ARG A 62 -11.49 44.21 -1.47
CA ARG A 62 -12.62 45.14 -1.73
C ARG A 62 -12.48 46.47 -0.99
N LYS A 63 -11.99 46.43 0.25
CA LYS A 63 -11.74 47.64 1.04
C LYS A 63 -10.62 48.49 0.42
N LEU A 64 -9.51 47.86 0.06
CA LEU A 64 -8.36 48.53 -0.56
C LEU A 64 -8.70 49.08 -1.96
N GLU A 65 -9.53 48.39 -2.74
CA GLU A 65 -10.02 48.90 -4.04
C GLU A 65 -10.85 50.17 -3.88
N THR A 66 -11.69 50.22 -2.85
CA THR A 66 -12.50 51.40 -2.53
C THR A 66 -11.61 52.56 -2.10
N GLU A 67 -10.64 52.31 -1.20
CA GLU A 67 -9.67 53.31 -0.74
C GLU A 67 -8.79 53.81 -1.90
N GLU A 68 -8.33 52.92 -2.78
CA GLU A 68 -7.55 53.27 -3.97
C GLU A 68 -8.34 54.20 -4.91
N LYS A 69 -9.59 53.85 -5.20
CA LYS A 69 -10.48 54.66 -6.05
C LYS A 69 -10.71 56.04 -5.45
N GLU A 70 -10.95 56.12 -4.15
CA GLU A 70 -11.18 57.36 -3.44
C GLU A 70 -9.92 58.25 -3.42
N LEU A 71 -8.76 57.69 -3.08
CA LEU A 71 -7.49 58.41 -3.08
C LEU A 71 -7.13 58.92 -4.47
N ARG A 72 -7.38 58.12 -5.52
CA ARG A 72 -7.18 58.52 -6.92
C ARG A 72 -8.07 59.72 -7.28
N ALA A 73 -9.35 59.68 -6.89
CA ALA A 73 -10.28 60.79 -7.12
C ALA A 73 -9.86 62.08 -6.36
N ARG A 74 -9.52 61.96 -5.07
CA ARG A 74 -9.06 63.08 -4.23
C ARG A 74 -7.76 63.69 -4.77
N THR A 75 -6.78 62.86 -5.13
CA THR A 75 -5.51 63.31 -5.74
C THR A 75 -5.77 64.12 -7.00
N ALA A 76 -6.63 63.61 -7.90
CA ALA A 76 -6.96 64.30 -9.14
C ALA A 76 -7.72 65.61 -8.90
N ALA A 77 -8.60 65.67 -7.90
CA ALA A 77 -9.32 66.90 -7.54
C ALA A 77 -8.37 67.97 -6.99
N HIS A 78 -7.49 67.62 -6.04
CA HIS A 78 -6.50 68.55 -5.48
C HIS A 78 -5.52 69.05 -6.54
N LEU A 79 -5.10 68.19 -7.46
CA LEU A 79 -4.22 68.58 -8.57
C LEU A 79 -4.89 69.61 -9.50
N ARG A 80 -6.17 69.39 -9.86
CA ARG A 80 -6.96 70.35 -10.67
C ARG A 80 -7.19 71.68 -9.96
N ALA A 81 -7.33 71.65 -8.63
CA ALA A 81 -7.47 72.84 -7.80
C ALA A 81 -6.13 73.59 -7.56
N GLY A 82 -5.01 73.09 -8.10
CA GLY A 82 -3.68 73.67 -7.90
C GLY A 82 -3.08 73.42 -6.52
N ASN A 83 -3.72 72.60 -5.69
CA ASN A 83 -3.32 72.34 -4.31
C ASN A 83 -2.28 71.19 -4.26
N LYS A 84 -1.04 71.52 -4.66
CA LYS A 84 0.03 70.55 -4.94
C LYS A 84 0.45 69.73 -3.72
N ASP A 85 0.53 70.34 -2.53
CA ASP A 85 0.98 69.65 -1.32
C ASP A 85 -0.02 68.57 -0.89
N ALA A 86 -1.32 68.91 -0.88
CA ALA A 86 -2.39 67.96 -0.59
C ALA A 86 -2.45 66.82 -1.63
N ALA A 87 -2.26 67.14 -2.92
CA ALA A 87 -2.19 66.14 -3.98
C ALA A 87 -1.01 65.17 -3.79
N ALA A 88 0.17 65.68 -3.40
CA ALA A 88 1.35 64.86 -3.13
C ALA A 88 1.14 63.90 -1.95
N GLN A 89 0.52 64.36 -0.86
CA GLN A 89 0.20 63.50 0.29
C GLN A 89 -0.76 62.36 -0.09
N HIS A 90 -1.83 62.67 -0.83
CA HIS A 90 -2.76 61.64 -1.31
C HIS A 90 -2.11 60.67 -2.32
N ALA A 91 -1.20 61.16 -3.17
CA ALA A 91 -0.47 60.32 -4.11
C ALA A 91 0.46 59.32 -3.40
N LEU A 92 1.15 59.74 -2.33
CA LEU A 92 1.97 58.83 -1.51
C LEU A 92 1.13 57.74 -0.83
N ARG A 93 -0.05 58.12 -0.31
CA ARG A 93 -0.98 57.15 0.27
C ARG A 93 -1.52 56.19 -0.79
N LEU A 94 -1.88 56.72 -1.97
CA LEU A 94 -2.33 55.92 -3.11
C LEU A 94 -1.29 54.88 -3.52
N GLN A 95 -0.01 55.26 -3.61
CA GLN A 95 1.08 54.33 -3.93
C GLN A 95 1.18 53.19 -2.92
N THR A 96 1.06 53.50 -1.63
CA THR A 96 1.06 52.49 -0.57
C THR A 96 -0.12 51.53 -0.72
N VAL A 97 -1.34 52.06 -0.89
CA VAL A 97 -2.57 51.26 -1.04
C VAL A 97 -2.53 50.41 -2.30
N THR A 98 -2.02 50.93 -3.42
CA THR A 98 -1.88 50.15 -4.67
C THR A 98 -0.91 48.97 -4.50
N ARG A 99 0.20 49.15 -3.77
CA ARG A 99 1.12 48.03 -3.45
C ARG A 99 0.45 46.99 -2.56
N GLU A 100 -0.18 47.42 -1.47
CA GLU A 100 -0.90 46.53 -0.56
C GLU A 100 -2.02 45.78 -1.29
N LEU A 101 -2.74 46.44 -2.20
CA LEU A 101 -3.80 45.83 -3.00
C LEU A 101 -3.25 44.75 -3.93
N ALA A 102 -2.10 44.99 -4.58
CA ALA A 102 -1.46 44.01 -5.44
C ALA A 102 -1.03 42.75 -4.64
N GLU A 103 -0.41 42.95 -3.48
CA GLU A 103 -0.01 41.86 -2.59
C GLU A 103 -1.22 41.05 -2.08
N ASN A 104 -2.29 41.74 -1.65
CA ASN A 104 -3.51 41.08 -1.17
C ASN A 104 -4.23 40.31 -2.28
N ARG A 105 -4.26 40.83 -3.52
CA ARG A 105 -4.82 40.12 -4.67
C ARG A 105 -4.05 38.83 -4.96
N ALA A 106 -2.72 38.89 -4.98
CA ALA A 106 -1.90 37.70 -5.18
C ALA A 106 -2.13 36.63 -4.08
N GLN A 107 -2.22 37.06 -2.82
CA GLN A 107 -2.53 36.16 -1.70
C GLN A 107 -3.94 35.58 -1.80
N MET A 108 -4.92 36.38 -2.21
CA MET A 108 -6.31 35.94 -2.43
C MET A 108 -6.38 34.86 -3.52
N ASP A 109 -5.76 35.10 -4.68
CA ASP A 109 -5.74 34.15 -5.79
C ASP A 109 -5.08 32.82 -5.38
N GLN A 110 -3.98 32.90 -4.64
CA GLN A 110 -3.30 31.71 -4.10
C GLN A 110 -4.18 30.96 -3.09
N ALA A 111 -4.88 31.68 -2.21
CA ALA A 111 -5.78 31.09 -1.22
C ALA A 111 -6.98 30.40 -1.88
N GLU A 112 -7.58 31.00 -2.90
CA GLU A 112 -8.67 30.41 -3.68
C GLU A 112 -8.22 29.16 -4.45
N THR A 113 -7.05 29.22 -5.08
CA THR A 113 -6.47 28.06 -5.78
C THR A 113 -6.24 26.90 -4.81
N THR A 114 -5.61 27.18 -3.68
CA THR A 114 -5.35 26.18 -2.63
C THR A 114 -6.66 25.58 -2.11
N TYR A 115 -7.68 26.40 -1.86
CA TYR A 115 -8.98 25.93 -1.43
C TYR A 115 -9.65 25.01 -2.47
N SER A 116 -9.59 25.37 -3.75
CA SER A 116 -10.12 24.54 -4.85
C SER A 116 -9.41 23.19 -4.92
N ASP A 117 -8.08 23.19 -4.82
CA ASP A 117 -7.29 21.96 -4.87
C ASP A 117 -7.56 21.05 -3.67
N LEU A 118 -7.73 21.61 -2.47
CA LEU A 118 -8.12 20.84 -1.27
C LEU A 118 -9.50 20.20 -1.43
N ILE A 119 -10.47 20.90 -2.04
CA ILE A 119 -11.79 20.30 -2.34
C ILE A 119 -11.62 19.10 -3.28
N ARG A 120 -10.88 19.27 -4.37
CA ARG A 120 -10.66 18.17 -5.34
C ARG A 120 -9.95 16.99 -4.69
N ALA A 121 -8.91 17.25 -3.91
CA ALA A 121 -8.16 16.22 -3.19
C ALA A 121 -9.06 15.44 -2.22
N ARG A 122 -9.91 16.14 -1.45
CA ARG A 122 -10.91 15.51 -0.58
C ARG A 122 -11.83 14.61 -1.38
N ASP A 123 -12.40 15.11 -2.47
CA ASP A 123 -13.43 14.39 -3.22
C ASP A 123 -12.84 13.11 -3.84
N VAL A 124 -11.64 13.18 -4.40
CA VAL A 124 -10.91 12.01 -4.89
C VAL A 124 -10.66 11.00 -3.76
N ALA A 125 -10.13 11.44 -2.63
CA ALA A 125 -9.82 10.57 -1.50
C ALA A 125 -11.08 9.90 -0.91
N VAL A 126 -12.16 10.67 -0.72
CA VAL A 126 -13.44 10.16 -0.20
C VAL A 126 -14.07 9.17 -1.15
N ASN A 127 -14.05 9.43 -2.46
CA ASN A 127 -14.60 8.50 -3.45
C ASN A 127 -13.80 7.20 -3.49
N ALA A 128 -12.46 7.27 -3.46
CA ALA A 128 -11.61 6.09 -3.40
C ALA A 128 -11.86 5.27 -2.12
N ALA A 129 -11.98 5.92 -0.96
CA ALA A 129 -12.27 5.26 0.30
C ALA A 129 -13.65 4.58 0.30
N ARG A 130 -14.69 5.24 -0.25
CA ARG A 130 -16.03 4.65 -0.42
C ARG A 130 -16.02 3.43 -1.33
N ALA A 131 -15.33 3.51 -2.47
CA ALA A 131 -15.20 2.36 -3.38
C ALA A 131 -14.50 1.17 -2.70
N LYS A 132 -13.47 1.44 -1.88
CA LYS A 132 -12.79 0.41 -1.11
C LYS A 132 -13.70 -0.23 -0.05
N ILE A 133 -14.48 0.57 0.67
CA ILE A 133 -15.46 0.08 1.65
C ILE A 133 -16.50 -0.81 0.99
N GLU A 134 -17.03 -0.42 -0.17
CA GLU A 134 -18.02 -1.23 -0.90
C GLU A 134 -17.42 -2.56 -1.38
N SER A 135 -16.19 -2.53 -1.90
CA SER A 135 -15.45 -3.75 -2.27
C SER A 135 -15.23 -4.68 -1.07
N LEU A 136 -14.82 -4.12 0.08
CA LEU A 136 -14.63 -4.90 1.31
C LEU A 136 -15.94 -5.52 1.81
N LYS A 137 -17.04 -4.77 1.76
CA LYS A 137 -18.37 -5.28 2.11
C LYS A 137 -18.78 -6.46 1.25
N GLY A 138 -18.57 -6.37 -0.07
CA GLY A 138 -18.79 -7.47 -1.00
C GLY A 138 -17.95 -8.71 -0.66
N ALA A 139 -16.66 -8.53 -0.38
CA ALA A 139 -15.74 -9.61 0.00
C ALA A 139 -16.12 -10.27 1.34
N ILE A 140 -16.56 -9.49 2.33
CA ILE A 140 -17.02 -10.00 3.63
C ILE A 140 -18.30 -10.83 3.45
N ASN A 141 -19.26 -10.37 2.63
CA ASN A 141 -20.47 -11.12 2.34
C ASN A 141 -20.17 -12.46 1.63
N ASP A 142 -19.27 -12.46 0.64
CA ASP A 142 -18.84 -13.66 -0.05
C ASP A 142 -18.15 -14.66 0.91
N MET A 143 -17.25 -14.15 1.77
CA MET A 143 -16.60 -14.95 2.81
C MET A 143 -17.64 -15.56 3.76
N ARG A 144 -18.61 -14.76 4.26
CA ARG A 144 -19.66 -15.24 5.16
C ARG A 144 -20.50 -16.36 4.52
N MET A 145 -20.85 -16.24 3.25
CA MET A 145 -21.60 -17.28 2.53
C MET A 145 -20.76 -18.55 2.34
N LYS A 146 -19.49 -18.42 1.98
CA LYS A 146 -18.55 -19.55 1.85
C LYS A 146 -18.34 -20.28 3.18
N THR A 147 -18.19 -19.53 4.27
CA THR A 147 -18.08 -20.09 5.63
C THR A 147 -19.37 -20.83 6.01
N ALA A 148 -20.54 -20.25 5.77
CA ALA A 148 -21.82 -20.93 6.03
C ALA A 148 -22.01 -22.22 5.19
N MET A 149 -21.57 -22.21 3.93
CA MET A 149 -21.58 -23.41 3.08
C MET A 149 -20.60 -24.47 3.59
N ALA A 150 -19.41 -24.07 4.03
CA ALA A 150 -18.42 -24.99 4.60
C ALA A 150 -18.94 -25.63 5.90
N GLU A 151 -19.50 -24.82 6.82
CA GLU A 151 -20.15 -25.30 8.05
C GLU A 151 -21.32 -26.25 7.74
N MET A 152 -22.15 -25.93 6.74
CA MET A 152 -23.24 -26.81 6.31
C MET A 152 -22.73 -28.14 5.75
N ASN A 153 -21.67 -28.11 4.94
CA ASN A 153 -21.04 -29.32 4.39
C ASN A 153 -20.37 -30.16 5.49
N GLU A 154 -19.75 -29.52 6.48
CA GLU A 154 -19.15 -30.17 7.64
C GLU A 154 -20.22 -30.78 8.56
N MET A 155 -21.31 -30.06 8.84
CA MET A 155 -22.48 -30.59 9.55
C MET A 155 -23.13 -31.74 8.80
N ALA A 156 -23.29 -31.65 7.47
CA ALA A 156 -23.82 -32.73 6.66
C ALA A 156 -22.90 -33.96 6.68
N SER A 157 -21.59 -33.77 6.61
CA SER A 157 -20.60 -34.85 6.73
C SER A 157 -20.58 -35.48 8.13
N GLY A 158 -20.69 -34.66 9.18
CA GLY A 158 -20.80 -35.11 10.57
C GLY A 158 -22.11 -35.84 10.86
N MET A 159 -23.21 -35.42 10.22
CA MET A 159 -24.54 -36.04 10.36
C MET A 159 -24.68 -37.33 9.53
N ILE A 160 -23.98 -37.44 8.39
CA ILE A 160 -23.81 -38.72 7.66
C ILE A 160 -23.12 -39.77 8.57
N GLY A 161 -22.21 -39.34 9.45
CA GLY A 161 -21.59 -40.21 10.46
C GLY A 161 -22.54 -40.68 11.58
N GLN A 162 -23.69 -40.04 11.79
CA GLN A 162 -24.63 -40.36 12.87
C GLN A 162 -25.98 -40.96 12.42
N ILE A 163 -26.41 -40.75 11.18
CA ILE A 163 -27.77 -41.15 10.74
C ILE A 163 -27.77 -42.26 9.66
N GLY A 164 -26.61 -42.70 9.18
CA GLY A 164 -26.49 -43.75 8.15
C GLY A 164 -26.10 -45.15 8.66
N GLY A 165 -27.05 -45.90 9.21
CA GLY A 165 -27.11 -47.37 9.09
C GLY A 165 -26.00 -48.22 9.77
N SER A 166 -26.33 -48.80 10.91
CA SER A 166 -25.55 -49.71 11.77
C SER A 166 -25.03 -51.04 11.16
N GLY A 167 -24.94 -51.15 9.83
CA GLY A 167 -24.49 -52.38 9.14
C GLY A 167 -23.17 -52.28 8.37
N ASP A 168 -22.75 -51.08 7.94
CA ASP A 168 -21.62 -50.91 7.00
C ASP A 168 -20.31 -50.47 7.69
N THR A 169 -20.41 -49.92 8.90
CA THR A 169 -19.26 -49.46 9.70
C THR A 169 -18.41 -50.61 10.27
N LEU A 170 -19.00 -51.77 10.52
CA LEU A 170 -18.28 -52.96 10.97
C LEU A 170 -17.47 -53.63 9.84
N ASN A 171 -17.98 -53.63 8.60
CA ASN A 171 -17.26 -54.15 7.45
C ASN A 171 -16.07 -53.25 7.06
N ARG A 172 -16.24 -51.92 7.11
CA ARG A 172 -15.14 -50.97 6.88
C ARG A 172 -14.06 -50.98 7.96
N LEU A 173 -14.44 -51.19 9.22
CA LEU A 173 -13.46 -51.39 10.29
C LEU A 173 -12.64 -52.67 10.05
N HIS A 174 -13.27 -53.74 9.55
CA HIS A 174 -12.59 -54.98 9.20
C HIS A 174 -11.59 -54.79 8.04
N GLU A 175 -11.97 -54.05 6.99
CA GLU A 175 -11.06 -53.67 5.89
C GLU A 175 -9.91 -52.76 6.34
N MET A 176 -10.17 -51.75 7.17
CA MET A 176 -9.13 -50.84 7.69
C MET A 176 -8.10 -51.55 8.56
N VAL A 177 -8.52 -52.51 9.39
CA VAL A 177 -7.61 -53.29 10.25
C VAL A 177 -6.74 -54.23 9.41
N GLU A 178 -7.29 -54.83 8.35
CA GLU A 178 -6.51 -55.63 7.38
C GLU A 178 -5.54 -54.76 6.56
N GLU A 179 -5.93 -53.55 6.16
CA GLU A 179 -5.04 -52.57 5.51
C GLU A 179 -3.90 -52.11 6.43
N GLU A 180 -4.17 -51.82 7.71
CA GLU A 180 -3.12 -51.43 8.66
C GLU A 180 -2.14 -52.58 8.95
N ARG A 181 -2.62 -53.83 9.00
CA ARG A 181 -1.79 -55.03 9.12
C ARG A 181 -0.86 -55.19 7.91
N ASN A 182 -1.38 -54.98 6.70
CA ASN A 182 -0.59 -55.04 5.47
C ASN A 182 0.41 -53.87 5.35
N LYS A 183 0.03 -52.67 5.83
CA LYS A 183 0.89 -51.47 5.87
C LYS A 183 2.04 -51.60 6.88
N ALA A 184 1.81 -52.28 8.01
CA ALA A 184 2.85 -52.62 8.98
C ALA A 184 3.86 -53.65 8.42
N ALA A 185 3.38 -54.66 7.69
CA ALA A 185 4.23 -55.61 6.98
C ALA A 185 5.04 -54.97 5.82
N GLY A 186 4.50 -53.92 5.19
CA GLY A 186 5.19 -53.11 4.19
C GLY A 186 6.32 -52.25 4.78
N ARG A 187 6.12 -51.65 5.95
CA ARG A 187 7.15 -50.84 6.65
C ARG A 187 8.36 -51.68 7.08
N ALA A 188 8.17 -52.95 7.41
CA ALA A 188 9.27 -53.88 7.71
C ALA A 188 10.14 -54.23 6.48
N ARG A 189 9.60 -54.09 5.26
CA ARG A 189 10.33 -54.32 4.01
C ARG A 189 11.17 -53.11 3.59
N VAL A 190 10.73 -51.89 3.90
CA VAL A 190 11.43 -50.62 3.61
C VAL A 190 12.64 -50.39 4.55
N ALA A 191 12.68 -51.04 5.72
CA ALA A 191 13.83 -50.99 6.63
C ALA A 191 15.04 -51.86 6.20
N ARG A 192 14.97 -52.59 5.07
CA ARG A 192 16.10 -53.33 4.48
C ARG A 192 16.85 -52.60 3.37
N ASP A 193 16.31 -51.49 2.84
CA ASP A 193 16.91 -50.74 1.72
C ASP A 193 17.73 -49.51 2.17
N SER A 194 17.86 -49.28 3.48
CA SER A 194 18.81 -48.29 4.00
C SER A 194 20.20 -48.91 4.12
N LEU A 195 21.01 -48.82 3.07
CA LEU A 195 22.48 -48.68 3.08
C LEU A 195 23.00 -48.69 1.63
N ASP A 196 23.14 -47.50 1.04
CA ASP A 196 24.37 -47.14 0.33
C ASP A 196 24.60 -45.63 0.44
N MET A 197 25.84 -45.28 0.76
CA MET A 197 26.33 -43.96 1.16
C MET A 197 27.56 -43.66 0.29
N SER A 198 27.43 -42.72 -0.62
CA SER A 198 28.47 -41.87 -1.26
C SER A 198 27.80 -41.18 -2.46
N ASP A 199 27.88 -39.89 -2.72
CA ASP A 199 28.92 -38.91 -2.40
C ASP A 199 28.37 -37.48 -2.34
N VAL A 200 29.24 -36.59 -1.84
CA VAL A 200 29.02 -35.25 -1.28
C VAL A 200 29.40 -34.12 -2.26
N ASN A 201 28.68 -32.99 -2.15
CA ASN A 201 29.01 -31.59 -2.51
C ASN A 201 29.23 -31.18 -3.98
N VAL A 202 28.54 -30.10 -4.40
CA VAL A 202 29.02 -28.71 -4.67
C VAL A 202 27.75 -27.84 -4.82
N LYS A 203 27.37 -26.86 -3.98
CA LYS A 203 27.98 -25.65 -3.38
C LYS A 203 27.79 -24.35 -4.18
N GLU A 204 27.12 -23.41 -3.50
CA GLU A 204 27.37 -21.95 -3.41
C GLU A 204 27.27 -21.07 -4.67
N ALA A 205 27.38 -21.60 -5.89
CA ALA A 205 27.23 -20.78 -7.09
C ALA A 205 25.76 -20.45 -7.43
N GLU A 206 24.82 -21.35 -7.14
CA GLU A 206 23.40 -21.15 -7.47
C GLU A 206 22.68 -20.19 -6.53
N MET A 207 23.02 -20.18 -5.23
CA MET A 207 22.39 -19.24 -4.29
C MET A 207 22.92 -17.81 -4.42
N LYS A 208 24.15 -17.62 -4.93
CA LYS A 208 24.70 -16.29 -5.18
C LYS A 208 24.11 -15.65 -6.43
N ALA A 209 23.90 -16.42 -7.49
CA ALA A 209 23.25 -15.94 -8.72
C ALA A 209 21.79 -15.48 -8.48
N LEU A 210 21.05 -16.18 -7.60
CA LEU A 210 19.67 -15.82 -7.24
C LEU A 210 19.59 -14.57 -6.34
N ALA A 211 20.60 -14.32 -5.52
CA ALA A 211 20.67 -13.14 -4.65
C ALA A 211 21.03 -11.86 -5.42
N ASP A 212 21.96 -11.95 -6.38
CA ASP A 212 22.38 -10.80 -7.20
C ASP A 212 21.27 -10.38 -8.18
N GLN A 213 20.47 -11.34 -8.67
CA GLN A 213 19.31 -11.06 -9.54
C GLN A 213 18.16 -10.37 -8.77
N ALA A 214 17.88 -10.78 -7.53
CA ALA A 214 16.86 -10.15 -6.70
C ALA A 214 17.23 -8.71 -6.26
N LEU A 215 18.53 -8.41 -6.14
CA LEU A 215 19.02 -7.08 -5.80
C LEU A 215 18.96 -6.10 -7.00
N ALA A 216 19.22 -6.60 -8.22
CA ALA A 216 19.10 -5.83 -9.45
C ALA A 216 17.64 -5.45 -9.77
N ASP A 217 16.70 -6.38 -9.55
CA ASP A 217 15.27 -6.15 -9.76
C ASP A 217 14.69 -5.11 -8.77
N PHE A 218 15.21 -5.08 -7.54
CA PHE A 218 14.83 -4.08 -6.53
C PHE A 218 15.43 -2.69 -6.82
N ALA A 219 16.70 -2.62 -7.26
CA ALA A 219 17.34 -1.36 -7.63
C ALA A 219 16.71 -0.70 -8.87
N ALA A 220 16.22 -1.51 -9.82
CA ALA A 220 15.47 -1.04 -10.99
C ALA A 220 14.07 -0.49 -10.63
N ALA A 221 13.41 -1.07 -9.61
CA ALA A 221 12.10 -0.62 -9.14
C ALA A 221 12.16 0.69 -8.33
N GLU A 222 13.27 0.92 -7.60
CA GLU A 222 13.49 2.10 -6.76
C GLU A 222 14.30 3.23 -7.46
N GLY A 223 14.69 3.03 -8.73
CA GLY A 223 15.34 4.05 -9.56
C GLY A 223 16.79 4.41 -9.17
N ILE A 224 17.51 3.50 -8.51
CA ILE A 224 18.90 3.71 -8.06
C ILE A 224 19.86 3.02 -9.03
N SER A 225 20.69 3.80 -9.74
CA SER A 225 21.72 3.27 -10.63
C SER A 225 22.86 2.63 -9.82
N LEU A 226 22.95 1.31 -9.83
CA LEU A 226 24.16 0.58 -9.44
C LEU A 226 25.14 0.58 -10.63
N GLY A 227 26.31 1.18 -10.42
CA GLY A 227 27.33 1.39 -11.45
C GLY A 227 27.99 0.11 -11.96
N ASP A 228 28.42 0.18 -13.22
CA ASP A 228 28.97 -0.87 -14.09
C ASP A 228 30.19 -1.66 -13.56
N SER A 229 30.24 -2.95 -13.92
CA SER A 229 31.36 -3.68 -14.58
C SER A 229 30.96 -5.18 -14.60
N GLU A 230 31.17 -6.02 -15.61
CA GLU A 230 32.04 -5.97 -16.78
C GLU A 230 31.62 -7.09 -17.76
N ALA A 231 32.06 -6.93 -19.01
CA ALA A 231 31.71 -7.68 -20.19
C ALA A 231 32.00 -9.20 -20.16
N ALA A 232 31.13 -9.96 -20.83
CA ALA A 232 31.49 -11.21 -21.50
C ALA A 232 31.58 -10.96 -23.01
N PRO A 233 32.46 -11.67 -23.72
CA PRO A 233 31.91 -12.42 -24.85
C PRO A 233 32.51 -13.82 -25.09
N ALA A 234 31.65 -14.62 -25.74
CA ALA A 234 31.92 -15.61 -26.78
C ALA A 234 32.29 -17.07 -26.42
N ALA A 235 31.48 -17.96 -26.99
CA ALA A 235 31.65 -19.40 -27.09
C ALA A 235 32.51 -19.82 -28.31
N THR A 236 33.18 -20.99 -28.27
CA THR A 236 33.15 -22.06 -29.31
C THR A 236 34.03 -23.29 -28.99
N SER A 237 33.36 -24.42 -28.70
CA SER A 237 33.47 -25.79 -29.24
C SER A 237 34.78 -26.51 -29.70
N ARG A 238 34.85 -27.81 -29.30
CA ARG A 238 35.51 -29.03 -29.90
C ARG A 238 37.01 -29.25 -29.56
N SER A 239 37.56 -30.45 -29.37
CA SER A 239 37.16 -31.85 -29.64
C SER A 239 37.96 -32.81 -28.73
N MET A 240 37.33 -33.91 -28.32
CA MET A 240 37.97 -35.11 -27.74
C MET A 240 38.74 -35.90 -28.81
N GLY A 241 39.72 -36.71 -28.37
CA GLY A 241 39.87 -38.08 -28.88
C GLY A 241 41.14 -38.41 -29.68
N THR A 242 41.94 -39.28 -29.09
CA THR A 242 43.25 -39.83 -29.49
C THR A 242 43.18 -40.95 -30.55
N LYS A 243 44.20 -41.01 -31.44
CA LYS A 243 44.87 -42.09 -32.26
C LYS A 243 44.48 -43.59 -32.08
N PRO A 244 44.99 -44.60 -32.87
CA PRO A 244 45.82 -44.64 -34.11
C PRO A 244 45.45 -45.76 -35.16
N ALA A 245 46.18 -45.85 -36.30
CA ALA A 245 46.72 -47.06 -36.99
C ALA A 245 46.94 -46.81 -38.51
N SER A 246 48.20 -46.83 -39.01
CA SER A 246 48.81 -47.77 -40.00
C SER A 246 48.24 -47.65 -41.44
N GLU A 247 48.98 -47.58 -42.56
CA GLU A 247 50.28 -48.14 -42.95
C GLU A 247 50.62 -47.65 -44.39
N GLY A 248 51.93 -47.57 -44.71
CA GLY A 248 52.59 -47.66 -46.03
C GLY A 248 52.22 -46.70 -47.18
N GLU A 249 53.00 -46.52 -48.25
CA GLU A 249 54.40 -46.76 -48.63
C GLU A 249 54.52 -46.24 -50.08
N SER A 250 55.71 -45.78 -50.48
CA SER A 250 56.22 -45.66 -51.87
C SER A 250 55.53 -44.75 -52.90
N ALA A 251 56.22 -43.67 -53.29
CA ALA A 251 56.96 -43.55 -54.56
C ALA A 251 57.70 -42.20 -54.63
#